data_AF-E1F8K9-F1
#
_entry.id   AF-E1F8K9-F1
#
_cell.length_a   1.000
_cell.length_b   1.000
_cell.length_c   1.000
_cell.angle_alpha   90.00
_cell.angle_beta   90.00
_cell.angle_gamma   90.00
#
_symmetry.space_group_name_H-M   'P 1'
#
loop_
_entity.id
_entity.type
_entity.pdbx_description
1 polymer ?
#
loop_
_entity_poly.entity_id
_entity_poly.type
_entity_poly.pdbx_seq_one_letter_code
_entity_poly.pdbx_strand_id
1 'polypeptide(L)'
;MEEDVPQAKPTKPFTPYFAFMHDHLDEYKNVVPKERTKVLGQRWKELDEKTRKQYTDNYEEQTRLYKEAMKKWLEEHPEDRPGTAKEKSIKRDVDAKERRKKSTAAVDNEDPSPSQDQGPNLGADAPNNLRIFFIVGYILKYAERHNGRPIPNDKRVRTVLSSRYDSLSAAERDAWAAEWLKLDEAKRLELVTFYNSHLMSTDT
;
A
#
# COMPACT_ATOMS: atom_id res chain seq x y z
N MET A 1 47.55 11.13 13.24
CA MET A 1 46.59 10.07 13.60
C MET A 1 45.28 10.53 13.01
N GLU A 2 44.98 10.05 11.81
CA GLU A 2 43.76 10.39 11.09
C GLU A 2 42.69 9.44 11.66
N GLU A 3 41.76 9.99 12.44
CA GLU A 3 40.73 9.20 13.12
C GLU A 3 39.82 8.55 12.08
N ASP A 4 39.89 7.22 12.02
CA ASP A 4 39.01 6.36 11.25
C ASP A 4 37.59 6.44 11.86
N VAL A 5 36.80 7.41 11.40
CA VAL A 5 35.37 7.48 11.69
C VAL A 5 34.73 6.24 11.06
N PRO A 6 34.05 5.36 11.83
CA PRO A 6 33.49 4.14 11.28
C PRO A 6 32.54 4.50 10.12
N GLN A 7 32.90 4.05 8.92
CA GLN A 7 32.18 4.37 7.69
C GLN A 7 30.81 3.67 7.71
N ALA A 8 29.82 4.35 8.31
CA ALA A 8 28.45 3.86 8.35
C ALA A 8 27.96 3.63 6.91
N LYS A 9 27.23 2.52 6.71
CA LYS A 9 26.69 2.15 5.41
C LYS A 9 25.94 3.34 4.79
N PRO A 10 26.32 3.77 3.58
CA PRO A 10 25.65 4.89 2.92
C PRO A 10 24.13 4.67 2.85
N THR A 11 23.35 5.70 3.15
CA THR A 11 21.88 5.68 3.11
C THR A 11 21.38 6.28 1.82
N LYS A 12 20.32 5.70 1.25
CA LYS A 12 19.73 6.22 0.01
C LYS A 12 19.17 7.62 0.25
N PRO A 13 19.40 8.57 -0.67
CA PRO A 13 18.81 9.90 -0.55
C PRO A 13 17.29 9.85 -0.71
N PHE A 14 16.60 10.81 -0.09
CA PHE A 14 15.17 10.98 -0.28
C PHE A 14 14.86 11.42 -1.71
N THR A 15 13.76 10.91 -2.28
CA THR A 15 13.29 11.40 -3.59
C THR A 15 12.85 12.86 -3.49
N PRO A 16 12.74 13.61 -4.60
CA PRO A 16 12.43 15.06 -4.57
C PRO A 16 11.20 15.40 -3.73
N TYR A 17 10.13 14.62 -3.87
CA TYR A 17 8.91 14.79 -3.10
C TYR A 17 9.12 14.49 -1.61
N PHE A 18 9.84 13.42 -1.26
CA PHE A 18 10.10 13.07 0.14
C PHE A 18 11.06 14.07 0.81
N ALA A 19 12.03 14.62 0.07
CA ALA A 19 12.89 15.71 0.54
C ALA A 19 12.04 16.95 0.86
N PHE A 20 11.19 17.37 -0.07
CA PHE A 20 10.24 18.47 0.17
C PHE A 20 9.34 18.20 1.37
N MET A 21 8.76 16.99 1.46
CA MET A 21 7.94 16.62 2.61
C MET A 21 8.74 16.79 3.90
N HIS A 22 9.94 16.18 3.96
CA HIS A 22 10.81 16.20 5.14
C HIS A 22 11.12 17.63 5.59
N ASP A 23 11.46 18.52 4.66
CA ASP A 23 11.78 19.92 4.96
C ASP A 23 10.60 20.68 5.59
N HIS A 24 9.36 20.33 5.21
CA HIS A 24 8.15 21.03 5.66
C HIS A 24 7.38 20.23 6.73
N LEU A 25 7.85 19.05 7.14
CA LEU A 25 7.13 18.19 8.09
C LEU A 25 6.92 18.90 9.45
N ASP A 26 7.90 19.70 9.87
CA ASP A 26 7.88 20.40 11.15
C ASP A 26 6.84 21.52 11.21
N GLU A 27 6.54 22.16 10.08
CA GLU A 27 5.49 23.18 9.97
C GLU A 27 4.10 22.57 10.23
N TYR A 28 3.93 21.28 9.94
CA TYR A 28 2.68 20.55 10.09
C TYR A 28 2.69 19.53 11.24
N LYS A 29 3.61 19.65 12.20
CA LYS A 29 3.69 18.71 13.35
C LYS A 29 2.44 18.68 14.23
N ASN A 30 1.66 19.76 14.23
CA ASN A 30 0.40 19.87 14.98
C ASN A 30 -0.82 19.37 14.19
N VAL A 31 -0.64 18.96 12.93
CA VAL A 31 -1.68 18.42 12.06
C VAL A 31 -1.68 16.89 12.14
N VAL A 32 -2.87 16.28 12.13
CA VAL A 32 -3.02 14.83 12.14
C VAL A 32 -2.21 14.22 10.97
N PRO A 33 -1.41 13.15 11.19
CA PRO A 33 -0.47 12.64 10.18
C PRO A 33 -1.08 12.37 8.80
N LYS A 34 -2.33 11.88 8.76
CA LYS A 34 -3.09 11.61 7.53
C LYS A 34 -3.38 12.87 6.73
N GLU A 35 -3.77 13.95 7.42
CA GLU A 35 -4.06 15.24 6.79
C GLU A 35 -2.77 15.94 6.37
N ARG A 36 -1.69 15.80 7.16
CA ARG A 36 -0.37 16.35 6.85
C ARG A 36 0.15 15.87 5.50
N THR A 37 0.11 14.56 5.24
CA THR A 37 0.54 14.02 3.93
C THR A 37 -0.34 14.51 2.78
N LYS A 38 -1.65 14.68 3.02
CA LYS A 38 -2.57 15.21 2.01
C LYS A 38 -2.25 16.66 1.65
N VAL A 39 -2.04 17.52 2.66
CA VAL A 39 -1.70 18.93 2.47
C VAL A 39 -0.35 19.08 1.78
N LEU A 40 0.68 18.37 2.23
CA LEU A 40 2.02 18.40 1.60
C LEU A 40 1.98 17.88 0.15
N GLY A 41 1.19 16.84 -0.12
CA GLY A 41 0.99 16.33 -1.47
C GLY A 41 0.35 17.34 -2.42
N GLN A 42 -0.60 18.13 -1.92
CA GLN A 42 -1.21 19.21 -2.68
C GLN A 42 -0.22 20.35 -2.93
N ARG A 43 0.48 20.80 -1.88
CA ARG A 43 1.52 21.84 -1.98
C ARG A 43 2.60 21.48 -3.01
N TRP A 44 3.07 20.24 -3.01
CA TRP A 44 4.07 19.78 -3.99
C TRP A 44 3.59 19.93 -5.45
N LYS A 45 2.32 19.65 -5.73
CA LYS A 45 1.73 19.82 -7.08
C LYS A 45 1.62 21.29 -7.47
N GLU A 46 1.35 22.15 -6.49
CA GLU A 46 1.24 23.61 -6.65
C GLU A 46 2.60 24.32 -6.69
N LEU A 47 3.71 23.64 -6.34
CA LEU A 47 5.04 24.23 -6.45
C LEU A 47 5.37 24.61 -7.89
N ASP A 48 6.03 25.74 -8.03
CA ASP A 48 6.63 26.19 -9.27
C ASP A 48 7.62 25.16 -9.81
N GLU A 49 7.69 25.07 -11.14
CA GLU A 49 8.61 24.16 -11.83
C GLU A 49 10.07 24.41 -11.43
N LYS A 50 10.44 25.67 -11.18
CA LYS A 50 11.78 26.05 -10.70
C LYS A 50 12.13 25.37 -9.37
N THR A 51 11.24 25.44 -8.39
CA THR A 51 11.44 24.86 -7.05
C THR A 51 11.44 23.34 -7.13
N ARG A 52 10.51 22.76 -7.90
CA ARG A 52 10.47 21.32 -8.15
C ARG A 52 11.75 20.80 -8.81
N LYS A 53 12.32 21.58 -9.73
CA LYS A 53 13.58 21.28 -10.39
C LYS A 53 14.74 21.30 -9.40
N GLN A 54 14.82 22.26 -8.48
CA GLN A 54 15.87 22.28 -7.44
C GLN A 54 15.88 21.00 -6.60
N TYR A 55 14.71 20.51 -6.17
CA TYR A 55 14.61 19.24 -5.46
C TYR A 55 15.02 18.04 -6.32
N THR A 56 14.79 18.11 -7.63
CA THR A 56 15.18 17.07 -8.58
C THR A 56 16.69 17.06 -8.80
N ASP A 57 17.29 18.22 -9.08
CA ASP A 57 18.73 18.39 -9.28
C ASP A 57 19.50 17.94 -8.01
N ASN A 58 19.03 18.33 -6.82
CA ASN A 58 19.62 17.89 -5.56
C ASN A 58 19.52 16.37 -5.39
N TYR A 59 18.37 15.76 -5.72
CA TYR A 59 18.23 14.30 -5.66
C TYR A 59 19.20 13.57 -6.61
N GLU A 60 19.41 14.09 -7.82
CA GLU A 60 20.35 13.51 -8.79
C GLU A 60 21.78 13.58 -8.27
N GLU A 61 22.18 14.72 -7.70
CA GLU A 61 23.50 14.91 -7.10
C GLU A 61 23.72 13.98 -5.91
N GLN A 62 22.79 13.95 -4.95
CA GLN A 62 22.87 13.07 -3.79
C GLN A 62 22.85 11.60 -4.18
N THR A 63 22.12 11.24 -5.24
CA THR A 63 22.11 9.87 -5.79
C THR A 63 23.47 9.51 -6.38
N ARG A 64 24.15 10.45 -7.05
CA ARG A 64 25.51 10.23 -7.56
C ARG A 64 26.49 9.99 -6.41
N LEU A 65 26.48 10.87 -5.39
CA LEU A 65 27.33 10.74 -4.21
C LEU A 65 27.07 9.43 -3.47
N TYR A 66 25.81 9.06 -3.28
CA TYR A 66 25.42 7.79 -2.67
C TYR A 66 25.97 6.59 -3.44
N LYS A 67 25.91 6.59 -4.79
CA LYS A 67 26.44 5.49 -5.61
C LYS A 67 27.95 5.36 -5.45
N GLU A 68 28.67 6.46 -5.42
CA GLU A 68 30.13 6.48 -5.23
C GLU A 68 30.51 6.01 -3.82
N ALA A 69 29.85 6.54 -2.79
CA ALA A 69 30.06 6.12 -1.41
C ALA A 69 29.71 4.64 -1.21
N MET A 70 28.60 4.17 -1.76
CA MET A 70 28.17 2.77 -1.69
C MET A 70 29.16 1.85 -2.41
N LYS A 71 29.77 2.30 -3.50
CA LYS A 71 30.82 1.54 -4.19
C LYS A 71 32.05 1.37 -3.31
N LYS A 72 32.55 2.44 -2.70
CA LYS A 72 33.69 2.40 -1.76
C LYS A 72 33.41 1.51 -0.57
N TRP A 73 32.24 1.69 0.05
CA TRP A 73 31.80 0.88 1.18
C TRP A 73 31.77 -0.61 0.86
N LEU A 74 31.37 -0.99 -0.37
CA LEU A 74 31.32 -2.38 -0.84
C LEU A 74 32.70 -2.97 -1.22
N GLU A 75 33.66 -2.12 -1.53
CA GLU A 75 35.06 -2.51 -1.72
C GLU A 75 35.70 -2.83 -0.36
N GLU A 76 35.35 -2.05 0.68
CA GLU A 76 35.80 -2.24 2.07
C GLU A 76 35.05 -3.38 2.80
N HIS A 77 33.79 -3.67 2.42
CA HIS A 77 32.91 -4.67 3.04
C HIS A 77 32.44 -5.71 1.99
N PRO A 78 33.32 -6.61 1.50
CA PRO A 78 33.00 -7.57 0.46
C PRO A 78 31.97 -8.63 0.87
N GLU A 79 31.80 -8.91 2.17
CA GLU A 79 30.78 -9.80 2.73
C GLU A 79 29.35 -9.29 2.51
N ASP A 80 29.19 -7.97 2.44
CA ASP A 80 27.91 -7.31 2.19
C ASP A 80 27.62 -7.12 0.69
N ARG A 81 28.52 -7.59 -0.18
CA ARG A 81 28.32 -7.55 -1.64
C ARG A 81 27.06 -8.33 -1.96
N PRO A 82 25.99 -7.65 -2.43
CA PRO A 82 24.80 -8.36 -2.80
C PRO A 82 25.11 -9.18 -4.05
N GLY A 83 25.16 -10.50 -3.90
CA GLY A 83 25.12 -11.43 -5.02
C GLY A 83 23.99 -10.99 -5.96
N THR A 84 24.38 -10.51 -7.15
CA THR A 84 23.51 -10.20 -8.29
C THR A 84 22.27 -9.31 -8.03
N ALA A 85 22.40 -8.23 -7.24
CA ALA A 85 21.31 -7.25 -7.04
C ALA A 85 20.86 -6.46 -8.28
N LYS A 86 21.61 -6.50 -9.40
CA LYS A 86 21.22 -5.85 -10.68
C LYS A 86 19.93 -6.44 -11.26
N GLU A 87 19.62 -7.70 -10.97
CA GLU A 87 18.38 -8.40 -11.40
C GLU A 87 17.12 -7.85 -10.70
N LYS A 88 17.23 -7.46 -9.42
CA LYS A 88 16.08 -7.06 -8.59
C LYS A 88 15.61 -5.62 -8.85
N SER A 89 16.47 -4.74 -9.36
CA SER A 89 16.08 -3.36 -9.69
C SER A 89 15.34 -3.30 -11.03
N ILE A 90 15.83 -4.02 -12.04
CA ILE A 90 15.18 -4.07 -13.36
C ILE A 90 13.77 -4.70 -13.26
N LYS A 91 13.60 -5.75 -12.44
CA LYS A 91 12.26 -6.32 -12.19
C LYS A 91 11.29 -5.34 -11.51
N ARG A 92 11.76 -4.49 -10.58
CA ARG A 92 10.90 -3.48 -9.91
C ARG A 92 10.50 -2.33 -10.84
N ASP A 93 11.39 -1.89 -11.72
CA ASP A 93 11.10 -0.82 -12.68
C ASP A 93 10.17 -1.31 -13.82
N VAL A 94 10.29 -2.57 -14.24
CA VAL A 94 9.37 -3.20 -15.23
C VAL A 94 7.97 -3.40 -14.63
N ASP A 95 7.87 -3.91 -13.41
CA ASP A 95 6.59 -4.15 -12.73
C ASP A 95 5.85 -2.84 -12.41
N ALA A 96 6.58 -1.78 -12.05
CA ALA A 96 6.02 -0.45 -11.86
C ALA A 96 5.53 0.17 -13.18
N LYS A 97 6.20 -0.09 -14.31
CA LYS A 97 5.81 0.41 -15.64
C LYS A 97 4.59 -0.32 -16.20
N GLU A 98 4.47 -1.63 -15.97
CA GLU A 98 3.30 -2.45 -16.33
C GLU A 98 2.06 -2.06 -15.52
N ARG A 99 2.21 -1.82 -14.21
CA ARG A 99 1.11 -1.31 -13.36
C ARG A 99 0.61 0.05 -13.81
N ARG A 100 1.51 0.92 -14.28
CA ARG A 100 1.16 2.25 -14.83
C ARG A 100 0.45 2.17 -16.18
N LYS A 101 0.82 1.18 -17.02
CA LYS A 101 0.17 0.91 -18.32
C LYS A 101 -1.24 0.33 -18.16
N LYS A 102 -1.48 -0.46 -17.10
CA LYS A 102 -2.81 -0.99 -16.77
C LYS A 102 -3.78 0.08 -16.26
N SER A 103 -3.28 1.15 -15.65
CA SER A 103 -4.10 2.31 -15.24
C SER A 103 -4.39 3.30 -16.37
N THR A 104 -3.63 3.32 -17.46
CA THR A 104 -3.84 4.27 -18.58
C THR A 104 -4.60 3.68 -19.77
N ALA A 105 -4.83 2.37 -19.81
CA ALA A 105 -5.59 1.70 -20.88
C ALA A 105 -7.12 1.66 -20.63
N ALA A 106 -7.61 2.33 -19.57
CA ALA A 106 -9.03 2.40 -19.22
C ALA A 106 -9.62 3.80 -19.45
N VAL A 107 -8.95 4.67 -20.22
CA VAL A 107 -9.40 6.04 -20.50
C VAL A 107 -9.34 6.30 -21.99
N ASP A 108 -10.25 5.66 -22.74
CA ASP A 108 -10.73 6.14 -24.04
C ASP A 108 -11.93 5.28 -24.42
N ASN A 109 -13.11 5.69 -23.95
CA ASN A 109 -14.39 5.53 -24.63
C ASN A 109 -15.36 6.47 -23.92
N GLU A 110 -15.61 7.60 -24.60
CA GLU A 110 -16.83 8.43 -24.63
C GLU A 110 -17.60 8.61 -23.31
N ASP A 111 -17.62 9.86 -22.86
CA ASP A 111 -18.62 10.45 -21.97
C ASP A 111 -20.04 9.98 -22.34
N PRO A 112 -20.80 9.46 -21.35
CA PRO A 112 -21.93 10.28 -20.93
C PRO A 112 -21.92 10.45 -19.41
N SER A 113 -21.68 11.67 -18.95
CA SER A 113 -22.22 12.16 -17.69
C SER A 113 -23.65 12.67 -17.97
N PRO A 114 -24.67 12.54 -17.08
CA PRO A 114 -24.51 12.48 -15.62
C PRO A 114 -25.49 11.54 -14.86
N SER A 115 -25.20 11.36 -13.56
CA SER A 115 -26.17 11.22 -12.46
C SER A 115 -26.75 9.82 -12.12
N GLN A 116 -26.28 9.29 -10.99
CA GLN A 116 -27.05 8.87 -9.78
C GLN A 116 -26.64 7.49 -9.23
N ASP A 117 -26.06 7.51 -8.02
CA ASP A 117 -26.31 6.53 -6.95
C ASP A 117 -26.26 5.04 -7.32
N GLN A 118 -25.21 4.58 -8.01
CA GLN A 118 -24.87 3.16 -7.94
C GLN A 118 -24.16 2.94 -6.61
N GLY A 119 -24.90 2.40 -5.65
CA GLY A 119 -24.38 1.91 -4.38
C GLY A 119 -23.16 0.97 -4.57
N PRO A 120 -22.46 0.62 -3.48
CA PRO A 120 -21.28 -0.22 -3.58
C PRO A 120 -21.59 -1.52 -4.34
N ASN A 121 -20.70 -1.96 -5.23
CA ASN A 121 -20.87 -3.22 -5.95
C ASN A 121 -20.84 -4.39 -4.95
N LEU A 122 -22.02 -4.97 -4.67
CA LEU A 122 -22.23 -6.10 -3.75
C LEU A 122 -22.28 -7.46 -4.48
N GLY A 123 -21.86 -7.52 -5.73
CA GLY A 123 -21.77 -8.75 -6.53
C GLY A 123 -20.83 -9.78 -5.90
N ALA A 124 -21.11 -11.06 -6.09
CA ALA A 124 -20.24 -12.16 -5.65
C ALA A 124 -18.94 -12.21 -6.49
N ASP A 125 -19.02 -11.69 -7.72
CA ASP A 125 -17.93 -11.52 -8.68
C ASP A 125 -16.99 -10.36 -8.32
N ALA A 126 -17.42 -9.46 -7.44
CA ALA A 126 -16.57 -8.39 -6.95
C ALA A 126 -15.39 -8.98 -6.15
N PRO A 127 -14.14 -8.65 -6.50
CA PRO A 127 -12.96 -9.38 -6.07
C PRO A 127 -12.74 -9.41 -4.54
N ASN A 128 -13.36 -8.48 -3.80
CA ASN A 128 -13.19 -8.36 -2.35
C ASN A 128 -14.39 -8.86 -1.53
N ASN A 129 -15.60 -8.93 -2.09
CA ASN A 129 -16.81 -9.22 -1.30
C ASN A 129 -16.82 -10.64 -0.74
N LEU A 130 -16.40 -11.61 -1.56
CA LEU A 130 -16.33 -13.00 -1.13
C LEU A 130 -15.30 -13.22 -0.01
N ARG A 131 -14.19 -12.49 -0.06
CA ARG A 131 -13.17 -12.48 0.98
C ARG A 131 -13.69 -11.85 2.28
N ILE A 132 -14.41 -10.73 2.17
CA ILE A 132 -15.09 -10.08 3.31
C ILE A 132 -16.04 -11.08 3.97
N PHE A 133 -16.89 -11.72 3.17
CA PHE A 133 -17.86 -12.68 3.65
C PHE A 133 -17.22 -13.87 4.34
N PHE A 134 -16.16 -14.44 3.76
CA PHE A 134 -15.38 -15.51 4.37
C PHE A 134 -14.80 -15.09 5.72
N ILE A 135 -14.14 -13.94 5.79
CA ILE A 135 -13.48 -13.46 7.01
C ILE A 135 -14.51 -13.19 8.11
N VAL A 136 -15.57 -12.45 7.80
CA VAL A 136 -16.62 -12.11 8.79
C VAL A 136 -17.36 -13.37 9.22
N GLY A 137 -17.73 -14.25 8.29
CA GLY A 137 -18.37 -15.54 8.61
C GLY A 137 -17.50 -16.43 9.49
N TYR A 138 -16.19 -16.45 9.27
CA TYR A 138 -15.26 -17.20 10.11
C TYR A 138 -15.16 -16.64 11.53
N ILE A 139 -15.11 -15.31 11.66
CA ILE A 139 -15.06 -14.63 12.97
C ILE A 139 -16.35 -14.87 13.76
N LEU A 140 -17.52 -14.74 13.12
CA LEU A 140 -18.82 -14.97 13.74
C LEU A 140 -18.98 -16.44 14.18
N LYS A 141 -18.66 -17.39 13.29
CA LYS A 141 -18.71 -18.83 13.59
C LYS A 141 -17.74 -19.24 14.69
N TYR A 142 -16.61 -18.55 14.81
CA TYR A 142 -15.69 -18.76 15.93
C TYR A 142 -16.32 -18.25 17.24
N ALA A 143 -16.93 -17.06 17.24
CA ALA A 143 -17.57 -16.50 18.44
C ALA A 143 -18.67 -17.42 18.99
N GLU A 144 -19.46 -18.05 18.11
CA GLU A 144 -20.47 -19.06 18.50
C GLU A 144 -19.87 -20.23 19.29
N ARG A 145 -18.68 -20.70 18.90
CA ARG A 145 -18.00 -21.84 19.54
C ARG A 145 -17.30 -21.47 20.84
N HIS A 146 -17.01 -20.19 21.04
CA HIS A 146 -16.22 -19.68 22.16
C HIS A 146 -17.04 -18.76 23.08
N ASN A 147 -18.30 -19.15 23.35
CA ASN A 147 -19.19 -18.48 24.29
C ASN A 147 -19.35 -16.97 24.01
N GLY A 148 -19.46 -16.62 22.73
CA GLY A 148 -19.63 -15.24 22.28
C GLY A 148 -18.35 -14.40 22.31
N ARG A 149 -17.17 -14.96 22.63
CA ARG A 149 -15.89 -14.23 22.56
C ARG A 149 -15.40 -14.18 21.10
N PRO A 150 -15.40 -13.00 20.44
CA PRO A 150 -14.89 -12.89 19.09
C PRO A 150 -13.37 -13.04 19.06
N ILE A 151 -12.83 -13.56 17.95
CA ILE A 151 -11.37 -13.57 17.73
C ILE A 151 -10.87 -12.11 17.75
N PRO A 152 -9.77 -11.81 18.45
CA PRO A 152 -9.13 -10.51 18.38
C PRO A 152 -8.86 -10.09 16.93
N ASN A 153 -9.32 -8.91 16.56
CA ASN A 153 -9.08 -8.35 15.25
C ASN A 153 -7.71 -7.64 15.21
N ASP A 154 -6.65 -8.43 15.16
CA ASP A 154 -5.28 -7.93 15.01
C ASP A 154 -4.69 -8.24 13.63
N LYS A 155 -3.52 -7.65 13.33
CA LYS A 155 -2.85 -7.84 12.04
C LYS A 155 -2.54 -9.31 11.76
N ARG A 156 -2.17 -10.08 12.79
CA ARG A 156 -1.77 -11.49 12.65
C ARG A 156 -2.98 -12.36 12.27
N VAL A 157 -4.11 -12.19 12.95
CA VAL A 157 -5.36 -12.90 12.65
C VAL A 157 -5.83 -12.58 11.23
N ARG A 158 -5.81 -11.30 10.85
CA ARG A 158 -6.16 -10.87 9.49
C ARG A 158 -5.26 -11.49 8.43
N THR A 159 -3.95 -11.55 8.66
CA THR A 159 -3.00 -12.22 7.76
C THR A 159 -3.33 -13.70 7.62
N VAL A 160 -3.57 -14.41 8.73
CA VAL A 160 -3.88 -15.86 8.70
C VAL A 160 -5.19 -16.13 7.96
N LEU A 161 -6.26 -15.39 8.24
CA LEU A 161 -7.55 -15.57 7.57
C LEU A 161 -7.47 -15.23 6.08
N SER A 162 -6.68 -14.22 5.72
CA SER A 162 -6.40 -13.86 4.33
C SER A 162 -5.67 -14.98 3.58
N SER A 163 -4.57 -15.50 4.14
CA SER A 163 -3.83 -16.62 3.55
C SER A 163 -4.70 -17.87 3.44
N ARG A 164 -5.59 -18.11 4.41
CA ARG A 164 -6.55 -19.21 4.34
C ARG A 164 -7.53 -19.04 3.19
N TYR A 165 -8.07 -17.84 3.00
CA TYR A 165 -8.95 -17.52 1.86
C TYR A 165 -8.23 -17.73 0.51
N ASP A 166 -6.99 -17.26 0.41
CA ASP A 166 -6.18 -17.40 -0.81
C ASP A 166 -5.90 -18.87 -1.15
N SER A 167 -5.85 -19.74 -0.13
CA SER A 167 -5.69 -21.19 -0.28
C SER A 167 -6.97 -21.97 -0.59
N LEU A 168 -8.15 -21.33 -0.61
CA LEU A 168 -9.41 -22.00 -0.94
C LEU A 168 -9.41 -22.49 -2.40
N SER A 169 -9.90 -23.72 -2.59
CA SER A 169 -10.16 -24.28 -3.91
C SER A 169 -11.30 -23.55 -4.63
N ALA A 170 -11.40 -23.75 -5.94
CA ALA A 170 -12.49 -23.18 -6.74
C ALA A 170 -13.87 -23.62 -6.23
N ALA A 171 -14.04 -24.91 -5.93
CA ALA A 171 -15.30 -25.45 -5.41
C ALA A 171 -15.69 -24.84 -4.06
N GLU A 172 -14.72 -24.59 -3.18
CA GLU A 172 -15.00 -23.90 -1.91
C GLU A 172 -15.40 -22.44 -2.14
N ARG A 173 -14.70 -21.73 -3.04
CA ARG A 173 -15.06 -20.34 -3.40
C ARG A 173 -16.47 -20.26 -3.99
N ASP A 174 -16.85 -21.21 -4.84
CA ASP A 174 -18.19 -21.27 -5.42
C ASP A 174 -19.26 -21.52 -4.35
N ALA A 175 -18.98 -22.39 -3.36
CA ALA A 175 -19.88 -22.60 -2.23
C ALA A 175 -20.06 -21.32 -1.40
N TRP A 176 -18.97 -20.59 -1.11
CA TRP A 176 -19.06 -19.29 -0.43
C TRP A 176 -19.80 -18.24 -1.26
N ALA A 177 -19.66 -18.26 -2.58
CA ALA A 177 -20.35 -17.33 -3.48
C ALA A 177 -21.86 -17.63 -3.51
N ALA A 178 -22.25 -18.91 -3.50
CA ALA A 178 -23.64 -19.32 -3.39
C ALA A 178 -24.25 -18.85 -2.05
N GLU A 179 -23.53 -18.97 -0.94
CA GLU A 179 -23.97 -18.47 0.37
C GLU A 179 -24.05 -16.92 0.40
N TRP A 180 -23.12 -16.21 -0.24
CA TRP A 180 -23.19 -14.75 -0.37
C TRP A 180 -24.44 -14.31 -1.12
N LEU A 181 -24.80 -15.04 -2.20
CA LEU A 181 -25.97 -14.75 -3.01
C LEU A 181 -27.31 -15.04 -2.29
N LYS A 182 -27.30 -15.82 -1.19
CA LYS A 182 -28.49 -16.02 -0.34
C LYS A 182 -28.79 -14.83 0.56
N LEU A 183 -27.79 -13.99 0.85
CA LEU A 183 -27.98 -12.78 1.65
C LEU A 183 -28.75 -11.74 0.86
N ASP A 184 -29.61 -10.99 1.54
CA ASP A 184 -30.21 -9.78 1.01
C ASP A 184 -29.17 -8.66 0.88
N GLU A 185 -29.45 -7.70 0.01
CA GLU A 185 -28.54 -6.60 -0.29
C GLU A 185 -28.16 -5.77 0.95
N ALA A 186 -29.12 -5.56 1.86
CA ALA A 186 -28.88 -4.84 3.11
C ALA A 186 -27.84 -5.53 3.99
N LYS A 187 -27.90 -6.86 4.14
CA LYS A 187 -26.90 -7.62 4.90
C LYS A 187 -25.55 -7.65 4.20
N ARG A 188 -25.51 -7.77 2.88
CA ARG A 188 -24.25 -7.68 2.13
C ARG A 188 -23.59 -6.32 2.33
N LEU A 189 -24.37 -5.24 2.31
CA LEU A 189 -23.91 -3.88 2.57
C LEU A 189 -23.38 -3.72 4.00
N GLU A 190 -24.11 -4.25 4.99
CA GLU A 190 -23.71 -4.24 6.39
C GLU A 190 -22.36 -4.92 6.59
N LEU A 191 -22.17 -6.10 6.01
CA LEU A 191 -20.92 -6.88 6.10
C LEU A 191 -19.73 -6.14 5.48
N VAL A 192 -19.92 -5.55 4.30
CA VAL A 192 -18.88 -4.76 3.62
C VAL A 192 -18.52 -3.52 4.42
N THR A 193 -19.54 -2.82 4.95
CA THR A 193 -19.35 -1.61 5.77
C THR A 193 -18.64 -1.93 7.07
N PHE A 194 -19.06 -2.98 7.77
CA PHE A 194 -18.44 -3.47 8.99
C PHE A 194 -16.97 -3.84 8.75
N TYR A 195 -16.68 -4.57 7.68
CA TYR A 195 -15.31 -4.96 7.37
C TYR A 195 -14.40 -3.77 7.06
N ASN A 196 -14.86 -2.82 6.23
CA ASN A 196 -14.06 -1.66 5.87
C ASN A 196 -13.82 -0.71 7.05
N SER A 197 -14.83 -0.51 7.91
CA SER A 197 -14.76 0.41 9.05
C SER A 197 -14.08 -0.18 10.29
N HIS A 198 -14.35 -1.44 10.62
CA HIS A 198 -13.90 -2.06 11.87
C HIS A 198 -12.76 -3.07 11.67
N LEU A 199 -12.70 -3.78 10.55
CA LEU A 199 -11.69 -4.83 10.30
C LEU A 199 -10.45 -4.32 9.54
N MET A 200 -10.60 -3.32 8.67
CA MET A 200 -9.51 -2.80 7.85
C MET A 200 -9.05 -1.38 8.17
N SER A 201 -9.70 -0.69 9.12
CA SER A 201 -9.20 0.60 9.59
C SER A 201 -7.83 0.42 10.23
N THR A 202 -6.84 1.15 9.70
CA THR A 202 -5.45 1.15 10.18
C THR A 202 -5.18 2.26 11.20
N ASP A 203 -6.21 2.93 11.72
CA ASP A 203 -6.08 3.90 12.80
C ASP A 203 -6.04 3.16 14.15
N THR A 204 -4.87 2.62 14.49
CA THR A 204 -4.40 2.37 15.87
C THR A 204 -2.89 2.41 15.89
#